data_AF-A0A7S1E365-F1
#
_entry.id   AF-A0A7S1E365-F1
#
_cell.length_a   1.000
_cell.length_b   1.000
_cell.length_c   1.000
_cell.angle_alpha   90.00
_cell.angle_beta   90.00
_cell.angle_gamma   90.00
#
_symmetry.space_group_name_H-M   'P 1'
#
loop_
_entity.id
_entity.type
_entity.pdbx_description
1 polymer ?
#
loop_
_entity_poly.entity_id
_entity_poly.type
_entity_poly.pdbx_seq_one_letter_code
_entity_poly.pdbx_strand_id
1 'polypeptide(L)'
;MCEPTVSDSQLYTGPMFYLYNAALRGFPAAVVERLYGNMYTTTIYCIVSGIIKLSAVMKLPENRKVYRGLGGLELPKPFVVADECGVRGGVEHAMMSTTLDRNVAVQYTGG
;
A
#
# COMPACT_ATOMS: atom_id res chain seq x y z
N MET A 1 11.90 12.75 -23.45
CA MET A 1 12.13 12.54 -22.01
C MET A 1 11.04 11.57 -21.56
N CYS A 2 11.38 10.30 -21.34
CA CYS A 2 10.40 9.31 -20.87
C CYS A 2 10.08 9.66 -19.41
N GLU A 3 8.83 10.00 -19.10
CA GLU A 3 8.42 10.39 -17.75
C GLU A 3 8.68 9.20 -16.78
N PRO A 4 9.63 9.32 -15.82
CA PRO A 4 10.02 8.20 -14.94
C PRO A 4 8.87 7.68 -14.06
N THR A 5 7.80 8.47 -13.92
CA THR A 5 6.61 8.12 -13.13
C THR A 5 5.86 6.89 -13.65
N VAL A 6 5.86 6.66 -14.96
CA VAL A 6 5.17 5.50 -15.56
C VAL A 6 5.93 4.21 -15.29
N SER A 7 7.26 4.23 -15.48
CA SER A 7 8.12 3.07 -15.18
C SER A 7 8.12 2.72 -13.68
N ASP A 8 8.15 3.73 -12.81
CA ASP A 8 8.18 3.51 -11.35
C ASP A 8 6.85 2.93 -10.84
N SER A 9 5.71 3.35 -11.42
CA SER A 9 4.40 2.78 -11.10
C SER A 9 4.27 1.32 -11.55
N GLN A 10 4.85 0.96 -12.71
CA GLN A 10 4.92 -0.43 -13.18
C GLN A 10 5.79 -1.30 -12.27
N LEU A 11 6.94 -0.77 -11.83
CA LEU A 11 7.82 -1.41 -10.85
C LEU A 11 7.09 -1.68 -9.53
N TYR A 12 6.29 -0.72 -9.07
CA TYR A 12 5.46 -0.89 -7.88
C TYR A 12 4.45 -2.03 -8.04
N THR A 13 3.76 -2.15 -9.18
CA THR A 13 2.83 -3.28 -9.42
C THR A 13 3.53 -4.63 -9.66
N GLY A 14 4.84 -4.62 -9.88
CA GLY A 14 5.71 -5.80 -9.97
C GLY A 14 6.20 -6.28 -8.59
N PRO A 15 7.31 -7.02 -8.49
CA PRO A 15 7.76 -7.60 -7.21
C PRO A 15 8.27 -6.57 -6.19
N MET A 16 8.54 -5.32 -6.62
CA MET A 16 9.22 -4.33 -5.80
C MET A 16 8.34 -3.70 -4.71
N PHE A 17 6.99 -3.78 -4.80
CA PHE A 17 6.12 -3.29 -3.71
C PHE A 17 6.48 -3.92 -2.36
N TYR A 18 6.94 -5.16 -2.36
CA TYR A 18 7.31 -5.87 -1.13
C TYR A 18 8.46 -5.17 -0.41
N LEU A 19 9.49 -4.75 -1.15
CA LEU A 19 10.64 -4.05 -0.58
C LEU A 19 10.30 -2.61 -0.18
N TYR A 20 9.55 -1.89 -1.01
CA TYR A 20 9.14 -0.52 -0.70
C TYR A 20 8.23 -0.45 0.53
N ASN A 21 7.26 -1.36 0.61
CA ASN A 21 6.36 -1.44 1.75
C ASN A 21 7.10 -1.90 3.01
N ALA A 22 8.11 -2.77 2.89
CA ALA A 22 8.96 -3.16 4.01
C ALA A 22 9.81 -1.98 4.52
N ALA A 23 10.36 -1.16 3.62
CA ALA A 23 11.08 0.07 3.98
C ALA A 23 10.17 1.05 4.72
N LEU A 24 8.93 1.23 4.25
CA LEU A 24 7.96 2.15 4.84
C LEU A 24 7.40 1.67 6.19
N ARG A 25 7.15 0.35 6.33
CA ARG A 25 6.61 -0.23 7.57
C ARG A 25 7.67 -0.54 8.62
N GLY A 26 8.93 -0.69 8.21
CA GLY A 26 9.96 -1.30 9.05
C GLY A 26 9.66 -2.78 9.38
N PHE A 27 8.89 -3.47 8.52
CA PHE A 27 8.47 -4.85 8.75
C PHE A 27 8.26 -5.61 7.41
N PRO A 28 8.60 -6.91 7.32
CA PRO A 28 9.21 -7.76 8.35
C PRO A 28 10.72 -7.51 8.50
N ALA A 29 11.26 -7.65 9.72
CA ALA A 29 12.64 -7.29 10.06
C ALA A 29 13.70 -7.95 9.15
N ALA A 30 13.51 -9.23 8.81
CA ALA A 30 14.40 -9.95 7.89
C ALA A 30 14.51 -9.33 6.48
N VAL A 31 13.46 -8.62 6.04
CA VAL A 31 13.49 -7.89 4.77
C VAL A 31 14.14 -6.54 4.94
N VAL A 32 13.83 -5.83 6.03
CA VAL A 32 14.42 -4.53 6.36
C VAL A 32 15.95 -4.62 6.46
N GLU A 33 16.47 -5.66 7.11
CA GLU A 33 17.91 -5.92 7.21
C GLU A 33 18.56 -6.08 5.82
N ARG A 34 17.86 -6.75 4.90
CA ARG A 34 18.32 -6.95 3.51
C ARG A 34 18.24 -5.68 2.66
N LEU A 35 17.63 -4.60 3.14
CA LEU A 35 17.65 -3.31 2.46
C LEU A 35 18.99 -2.59 2.65
N TYR A 36 19.83 -3.01 3.61
CA TYR A 36 21.11 -2.38 3.93
C TYR A 36 21.01 -0.85 4.11
N GLY A 37 19.92 -0.39 4.72
CA GLY A 37 19.65 1.04 4.95
C GLY A 37 19.10 1.81 3.74
N ASN A 38 18.86 1.15 2.60
CA ASN A 38 18.22 1.79 1.45
C ASN A 38 16.71 1.96 1.69
N MET A 39 16.26 3.21 1.73
CA MET A 39 14.86 3.57 1.96
C MET A 39 14.06 3.80 0.67
N TYR A 40 14.70 3.70 -0.51
CA TYR A 40 14.09 3.97 -1.81
C TYR A 40 13.35 5.31 -1.90
N THR A 41 13.79 6.32 -1.14
CA THR A 41 13.07 7.58 -0.93
C THR A 41 12.66 8.25 -2.23
N THR A 42 13.60 8.38 -3.19
CA THR A 42 13.32 9.02 -4.50
C THR A 42 12.30 8.23 -5.30
N THR A 43 12.42 6.91 -5.37
CA THR A 43 11.48 6.05 -6.11
C THR A 43 10.09 6.10 -5.50
N ILE A 44 9.99 5.97 -4.17
CA ILE A 44 8.72 6.08 -3.46
C ILE A 44 8.09 7.45 -3.71
N TYR A 45 8.88 8.52 -3.67
CA TYR A 45 8.40 9.87 -3.96
C TYR A 45 7.88 10.00 -5.41
N CYS A 46 8.58 9.45 -6.39
CA CYS A 46 8.12 9.42 -7.79
C CYS A 46 6.80 8.67 -7.95
N ILE A 47 6.63 7.52 -7.27
CA ILE A 47 5.38 6.75 -7.32
C ILE A 47 4.24 7.54 -6.70
N VAL A 48 4.43 8.11 -5.51
CA VAL A 48 3.42 8.94 -4.83
C VAL A 48 3.04 10.16 -5.68
N SER A 49 4.03 10.82 -6.30
CA SER A 49 3.77 11.91 -7.24
C SER A 49 2.93 11.47 -8.44
N GLY A 50 3.22 10.29 -9.00
CA GLY A 50 2.43 9.68 -10.07
C GLY A 50 0.98 9.42 -9.66
N ILE A 51 0.75 8.87 -8.45
CA ILE A 51 -0.59 8.61 -7.90
C ILE A 51 -1.36 9.92 -7.74
N ILE A 52 -0.73 10.97 -7.20
CA ILE A 52 -1.37 12.29 -7.03
C ILE A 52 -1.78 12.85 -8.40
N LYS A 53 -0.89 12.84 -9.39
CA LYS A 53 -1.19 13.31 -10.75
C LYS A 53 -2.32 12.51 -11.40
N LEU A 54 -2.35 11.19 -11.22
CA LEU A 54 -3.43 10.33 -11.71
C LEU A 54 -4.76 10.66 -11.03
N SER A 55 -4.76 10.91 -9.71
CA SER A 55 -5.96 11.27 -8.96
C SER A 55 -6.59 12.58 -9.43
N ALA A 56 -5.79 13.53 -9.93
CA ALA A 56 -6.27 14.81 -10.46
C ALA A 56 -7.07 14.66 -11.76
N VAL A 57 -6.83 13.61 -12.55
CA VAL A 57 -7.47 13.38 -13.85
C VAL A 57 -8.49 12.23 -13.83
N MET A 58 -8.39 11.31 -12.88
CA MET A 58 -9.30 10.18 -12.73
C MET A 58 -10.55 10.55 -11.93
N LYS A 59 -11.71 10.60 -12.59
CA LYS A 59 -13.00 10.71 -11.91
C LYS A 59 -13.33 9.41 -11.18
N LEU A 60 -13.47 9.50 -9.85
CA LEU A 60 -13.93 8.38 -9.03
C LEU A 60 -15.47 8.40 -8.95
N PRO A 61 -16.16 7.26 -9.17
CA PRO A 61 -17.58 7.12 -8.91
C PRO A 61 -17.89 7.35 -7.44
N GLU A 62 -18.99 8.05 -7.14
CA GLU A 62 -19.41 8.42 -5.78
C GLU A 62 -19.57 7.21 -4.85
N ASN A 63 -20.00 6.06 -5.38
CA ASN A 63 -20.25 4.84 -4.60
C ASN A 63 -19.18 3.75 -4.82
N ARG A 64 -17.93 4.14 -5.07
CA ARG A 64 -16.84 3.18 -5.31
C ARG A 64 -16.49 2.43 -4.01
N LYS A 65 -16.80 1.14 -3.97
CA LYS A 65 -16.33 0.21 -2.95
C LYS A 65 -15.09 -0.55 -3.45
N VAL A 66 -14.03 -0.52 -2.67
CA VAL A 66 -12.80 -1.28 -2.93
C VAL A 66 -12.59 -2.33 -1.85
N TYR A 67 -11.86 -3.38 -2.21
CA TYR A 67 -11.53 -4.52 -1.35
C TYR A 67 -10.03 -4.67 -1.24
N ARG A 68 -9.57 -5.08 -0.06
CA ARG A 68 -8.18 -5.38 0.24
C ARG A 68 -8.09 -6.75 0.89
N GLY A 69 -7.20 -7.59 0.39
CA GLY A 69 -6.82 -8.83 1.06
C GLY A 69 -5.77 -8.57 2.12
N LEU A 70 -5.97 -9.14 3.30
CA LEU A 70 -4.98 -9.22 4.36
C LEU A 70 -4.90 -10.69 4.77
N GLY A 71 -3.69 -11.24 4.78
CA GLY A 71 -3.43 -12.64 5.13
C GLY A 71 -2.33 -12.80 6.15
N GLY A 72 -2.43 -13.84 6.98
CA GLY A 72 -1.42 -14.17 7.99
C GLY A 72 -1.29 -13.17 9.14
N LEU A 73 -2.29 -12.30 9.35
CA LEU A 73 -2.29 -11.27 10.38
C LEU A 73 -3.64 -11.27 11.11
N GLU A 74 -3.61 -11.24 12.44
CA GLU A 74 -4.78 -10.95 13.25
C GLU A 74 -5.07 -9.44 13.21
N LEU A 75 -6.33 -9.08 13.02
CA LEU A 75 -6.72 -7.67 12.98
C LEU A 75 -6.50 -7.06 14.39
N PRO A 76 -5.70 -5.98 14.53
CA PRO A 76 -5.40 -5.42 15.84
C PRO A 76 -6.67 -4.93 16.57
N LYS A 77 -6.68 -5.05 17.91
CA LYS A 77 -7.80 -4.60 18.78
C LYS A 77 -8.35 -3.19 18.46
N PRO A 78 -7.52 -2.17 18.11
CA PRO A 78 -8.01 -0.84 17.73
C PRO A 78 -8.95 -0.81 16.52
N PHE A 79 -9.00 -1.86 15.69
CA PHE A 79 -9.97 -1.95 14.59
C PHE A 79 -11.35 -2.43 15.07
N VAL A 80 -11.45 -3.01 16.26
CA VAL A 80 -12.69 -3.57 16.83
C VAL A 80 -13.19 -2.71 17.99
N VAL A 81 -12.28 -2.27 18.87
CA VAL A 81 -12.55 -1.46 20.05
C VAL A 81 -12.21 -0.01 19.75
N ALA A 82 -13.15 0.90 20.03
CA ALA A 82 -12.92 2.33 19.86
C ALA A 82 -11.98 2.88 20.93
N ASP A 83 -11.17 3.87 20.57
CA ASP A 83 -10.38 4.65 21.52
C ASP A 83 -11.24 5.64 22.31
N GLU A 84 -10.60 6.43 23.18
CA GLU A 84 -11.26 7.44 24.03
C GLU A 84 -12.01 8.50 23.21
N CYS A 85 -11.64 8.69 21.94
CA CYS A 85 -12.28 9.62 21.00
C CYS A 85 -13.38 8.94 20.15
N GLY A 86 -13.67 7.66 20.38
CA GLY A 86 -14.64 6.90 19.61
C GLY A 86 -14.12 6.40 18.25
N VAL A 87 -12.81 6.51 17.98
CA VAL A 87 -12.21 6.17 16.70
C VAL A 87 -11.78 4.69 16.68
N ARG A 88 -12.01 4.03 15.54
CA ARG A 88 -11.55 2.65 15.28
C ARG A 88 -10.70 2.64 14.01
N GLY A 89 -9.59 1.90 14.02
CA GLY A 89 -8.75 1.71 12.85
C GLY A 89 -7.26 1.75 13.16
N GLY A 90 -6.48 2.06 12.13
CA GLY A 90 -5.03 2.18 12.22
C GLY A 90 -4.46 2.93 11.02
N VAL A 91 -3.22 3.39 11.17
CA VAL A 91 -2.48 4.06 10.09
C VAL A 91 -1.70 3.01 9.29
N GLU A 92 -1.92 3.00 7.98
CA GLU A 92 -1.10 2.23 7.06
C GLU A 92 0.09 3.10 6.61
N HIS A 93 1.30 2.72 7.03
CA HIS A 93 2.53 3.44 6.70
C HIS A 93 3.04 3.16 5.28
N ALA A 94 2.66 2.03 4.69
CA ALA A 94 3.01 1.71 3.31
C ALA A 94 1.93 2.18 2.32
N MET A 95 2.20 1.98 1.03
CA MET A 95 1.17 2.22 0.02
C MET A 95 0.10 1.11 0.06
N MET A 96 -1.16 1.54 0.04
CA MET A 96 -2.32 0.66 0.18
C MET A 96 -2.88 0.27 -1.19
N SER A 97 -2.61 -0.97 -1.61
CA SER A 97 -3.21 -1.56 -2.82
C SER A 97 -4.61 -2.08 -2.53
N THR A 98 -5.55 -1.80 -3.43
CA THR A 98 -6.95 -2.25 -3.36
C THR A 98 -7.48 -2.62 -4.74
N THR A 99 -8.56 -3.40 -4.80
CA THR A 99 -9.20 -3.85 -6.04
C THR A 99 -10.71 -3.65 -5.98
N LEU A 100 -11.36 -3.48 -7.13
CA LEU A 100 -12.82 -3.49 -7.24
C LEU A 100 -13.37 -4.92 -7.22
N ASP A 101 -12.57 -5.90 -7.63
CA ASP A 101 -12.96 -7.30 -7.63
C ASP A 101 -12.62 -7.96 -6.29
N ARG A 102 -13.66 -8.34 -5.55
CA ARG A 102 -13.51 -9.03 -4.27
C ARG A 102 -12.75 -10.35 -4.40
N ASN A 103 -12.87 -11.07 -5.51
CA ASN A 103 -12.19 -12.35 -5.71
C ASN A 103 -10.67 -12.17 -5.79
N VAL A 104 -10.23 -11.08 -6.43
CA VAL A 104 -8.81 -10.70 -6.46
C VAL A 104 -8.31 -10.36 -5.05
N ALA A 105 -9.12 -9.67 -4.23
CA ALA A 105 -8.73 -9.38 -2.85
C ALA A 105 -8.54 -10.66 -2.01
N VAL A 106 -9.39 -11.67 -2.19
CA VAL A 106 -9.30 -12.94 -1.47
C VAL A 106 -8.02 -13.71 -1.81
N GLN A 107 -7.45 -13.57 -3.01
CA GLN A 107 -6.15 -14.19 -3.34
C GLN A 107 -5.01 -13.70 -2.45
N TYR A 108 -5.13 -12.50 -1.89
CA TYR A 108 -4.14 -11.91 -0.97
C TYR A 108 -4.43 -12.19 0.51
N THR A 109 -5.49 -12.94 0.86
CA THR A 109 -5.78 -13.28 2.26
C THR A 109 -5.02 -14.50 2.77
N GLY A 110 -4.24 -15.19 1.92
CA GLY A 110 -3.62 -16.47 2.28
C GLY A 110 -4.70 -17.51 2.51
N GLY A 111 -4.91 -18.40 1.54
CA GLY A 111 -5.99 -19.41 1.61
C GLY A 111 -6.02 -20.20 2.90
#